data_AF-A0A6N7Q3X8-F1
#
_entry.id   AF-A0A6N7Q3X8-F1
#
_cell.length_a   1.000
_cell.length_b   1.000
_cell.length_c   1.000
_cell.angle_alpha   90.00
_cell.angle_beta   90.00
_cell.angle_gamma   90.00
#
_symmetry.space_group_name_H-M   'P 1'
#
loop_
_entity.id
_entity.type
_entity.pdbx_description
1 polymer ?
#
loop_
_entity_poly.entity_id
_entity_poly.type
_entity_poly.pdbx_seq_one_letter_code
_entity_poly.pdbx_strand_id
1 'polypeptide(L)'
;MKHRLSVLPLLAVLGLAGGAHAETLLVDRVKEEPAAALPTRGLSMAQVQARYGAPQQKLEPRGGQKRQWPTINRWVYPAFTVYFEKQKVVDVVANKADANEIGPKPAIR
;
A
#
# COMPACT_ATOMS: atom_id res chain seq x y z
N MET A 1 -25.65 -67.07 0.71
CA MET A 1 -26.45 -66.26 -0.23
C MET A 1 -25.85 -64.87 -0.28
N LYS A 2 -24.83 -64.63 -1.12
CA LYS A 2 -24.87 -63.80 -2.34
C LYS A 2 -25.61 -62.45 -2.19
N HIS A 3 -25.08 -61.52 -1.38
CA HIS A 3 -25.45 -60.11 -1.53
C HIS A 3 -24.63 -59.52 -2.68
N ARG A 4 -25.35 -59.31 -3.78
CA ARG A 4 -24.85 -58.88 -5.07
C ARG A 4 -24.31 -57.45 -4.97
N LEU A 5 -23.12 -57.25 -5.53
CA LEU A 5 -22.66 -56.03 -6.17
C LEU A 5 -23.84 -55.14 -6.61
N SER A 6 -24.03 -53.99 -5.98
CA SER A 6 -24.70 -52.81 -6.57
C SER A 6 -24.65 -51.62 -5.62
N VAL A 7 -23.47 -51.03 -5.41
CA VAL A 7 -23.35 -49.59 -5.14
C VAL A 7 -22.03 -49.07 -5.73
N LEU A 8 -21.86 -49.30 -7.04
CA LEU A 8 -20.88 -48.60 -7.87
C LEU A 8 -21.67 -47.56 -8.67
N PRO A 9 -22.08 -46.45 -8.04
CA PRO A 9 -21.52 -45.17 -8.46
C PRO A 9 -21.55 -44.12 -7.33
N LEU A 10 -20.89 -44.37 -6.20
CA LEU A 10 -20.62 -43.29 -5.23
C LEU A 10 -19.19 -42.77 -5.40
N LEU A 11 -18.80 -42.48 -6.65
CA LEU A 11 -17.44 -42.06 -7.01
C LEU A 11 -17.35 -40.75 -7.80
N ALA A 12 -18.39 -39.90 -7.83
CA ALA A 12 -18.37 -38.78 -8.79
C ALA A 12 -18.78 -37.39 -8.26
N VAL A 13 -18.90 -37.16 -6.94
CA VAL A 13 -19.33 -35.84 -6.43
C VAL A 13 -18.52 -35.38 -5.21
N LEU A 14 -17.20 -35.54 -5.23
CA LEU A 14 -16.33 -34.98 -4.17
C LEU A 14 -15.16 -34.13 -4.71
N GLY A 15 -15.25 -33.68 -5.98
CA GLY A 15 -14.15 -33.01 -6.68
C GLY A 15 -14.30 -31.49 -6.90
N LEU A 16 -15.38 -30.85 -6.44
CA LEU A 16 -15.61 -29.41 -6.64
C LEU A 16 -15.51 -28.57 -5.36
N ALA A 17 -14.59 -28.92 -4.45
CA ALA A 17 -14.09 -27.95 -3.49
C ALA A 17 -13.16 -26.98 -4.23
N GLY A 18 -13.74 -26.09 -5.03
CA GLY A 18 -13.03 -24.97 -5.62
C GLY A 18 -12.32 -24.22 -4.50
N GLY A 19 -11.00 -24.04 -4.64
CA GLY A 19 -10.22 -23.26 -3.71
C GLY A 19 -10.87 -21.90 -3.54
N ALA A 20 -11.39 -21.62 -2.35
CA ALA A 20 -11.78 -20.28 -1.98
C ALA A 20 -10.49 -19.46 -1.94
N HIS A 21 -10.20 -18.76 -3.04
CA HIS A 21 -9.19 -17.73 -3.05
C HIS A 21 -9.74 -16.59 -2.21
N ALA A 22 -9.35 -16.55 -0.94
CA ALA A 22 -9.68 -15.46 -0.04
C ALA A 22 -9.00 -14.20 -0.59
N GLU A 23 -9.81 -13.28 -1.09
CA GLU A 23 -9.35 -11.94 -1.45
C GLU A 23 -8.95 -11.23 -0.15
N THR A 24 -7.65 -11.12 0.07
CA THR A 24 -7.12 -10.43 1.24
C THR A 24 -7.42 -8.94 1.11
N LEU A 25 -8.30 -8.46 2.00
CA LEU A 25 -8.64 -7.05 2.08
C LEU A 25 -7.37 -6.24 2.42
N LEU A 26 -7.28 -5.03 1.86
CA LEU A 26 -6.19 -4.06 2.10
C LEU A 26 -5.87 -3.85 3.59
N VAL A 27 -6.82 -4.08 4.49
CA VAL A 27 -6.63 -3.97 5.95
C VAL A 27 -5.63 -4.99 6.50
N ASP A 28 -5.60 -6.21 5.96
CA ASP A 28 -4.66 -7.25 6.39
C ASP A 28 -3.28 -7.05 5.76
N ARG A 29 -3.20 -6.47 4.54
CA ARG A 29 -1.90 -6.09 3.93
C ARG A 29 -1.17 -5.01 4.75
N VAL A 30 -1.89 -4.05 5.33
CA VAL A 30 -1.27 -3.05 6.24
C VAL A 30 -0.60 -3.71 7.45
N LYS A 31 -0.99 -4.93 7.82
CA LYS A 31 -0.31 -5.72 8.87
C LYS A 31 0.85 -6.57 8.36
N GLU A 32 0.80 -7.04 7.11
CA GLU A 32 1.77 -8.00 6.57
C GLU A 32 2.96 -7.36 5.84
N GLU A 33 2.81 -6.17 5.25
CA GLU A 33 3.98 -5.42 4.84
C GLU A 33 4.61 -4.82 6.09
N PRO A 34 5.88 -5.11 6.42
CA PRO A 34 6.57 -4.35 7.44
C PRO A 34 6.53 -2.92 6.93
N ALA A 35 5.72 -2.05 7.54
CA ALA A 35 5.63 -0.65 7.19
C ALA A 35 7.07 -0.14 7.17
N ALA A 36 7.67 -0.05 5.97
CA ALA A 36 9.11 0.09 5.83
C ALA A 36 9.46 1.38 6.54
N ALA A 37 10.06 1.28 7.73
CA ALA A 37 9.86 2.21 8.84
C ALA A 37 9.69 3.65 8.33
N LEU A 38 8.45 4.12 8.15
CA LEU A 38 8.23 5.34 7.37
C LEU A 38 8.91 6.54 8.05
N PRO A 39 9.41 7.53 7.30
CA PRO A 39 9.96 8.74 7.90
C PRO A 39 8.96 9.37 8.87
N THR A 40 9.39 9.61 10.10
CA THR A 40 8.53 10.28 11.08
C THR A 40 8.41 11.77 10.76
N ARG A 41 7.25 12.36 11.09
CA ARG A 41 7.01 13.79 10.93
C ARG A 41 8.07 14.60 11.69
N GLY A 42 8.56 15.68 11.09
CA GLY A 42 9.58 16.57 11.67
C GLY A 42 11.04 16.18 11.40
N LEU A 43 11.31 15.02 10.80
CA LEU A 43 12.65 14.71 10.28
C LEU A 43 13.07 15.74 9.22
N SER A 44 14.37 16.05 9.15
CA SER A 44 14.90 16.89 8.07
C SER A 44 15.09 16.11 6.77
N MET A 45 15.08 16.81 5.64
CA MET A 45 15.44 16.23 4.33
C MET A 45 16.77 15.45 4.38
N ALA A 46 17.78 15.99 5.07
CA ALA A 46 19.08 15.32 5.23
C ALA A 46 18.96 14.03 6.06
N GLN A 47 18.17 14.04 7.14
CA GLN A 47 17.93 12.85 7.96
C GLN A 47 17.16 11.77 7.18
N VAL A 48 16.19 12.18 6.36
CA VAL A 48 15.49 11.25 5.46
C VAL A 48 16.47 10.68 4.45
N GLN A 49 17.25 11.51 3.77
CA GLN A 49 18.21 11.02 2.79
C GLN A 49 19.28 10.10 3.40
N ALA A 50 19.73 10.37 4.64
CA ALA A 50 20.68 9.52 5.34
C ALA A 50 20.10 8.14 5.73
N ARG A 51 18.81 8.07 6.05
CA ARG A 51 18.14 6.83 6.48
C ARG A 51 17.60 5.99 5.32
N TYR A 52 17.07 6.63 4.29
CA TYR A 52 16.37 5.97 3.18
C TYR A 52 17.10 6.07 1.85
N GLY A 53 18.26 6.74 1.81
CA GLY A 53 19.02 7.00 0.60
C GLY A 53 18.45 8.15 -0.24
N ALA A 54 19.00 8.31 -1.44
CA ALA A 54 18.52 9.30 -2.40
C ALA A 54 17.12 8.92 -2.91
N PRO A 55 16.20 9.89 -3.06
CA PRO A 55 14.90 9.62 -3.64
C PRO A 55 15.02 9.24 -5.12
N GLN A 56 14.11 8.41 -5.62
CA GLN A 56 14.01 8.08 -7.04
C GLN A 56 13.67 9.30 -7.88
N GLN A 57 12.80 10.16 -7.36
CA GLN A 57 12.38 11.38 -8.03
C GLN A 57 12.15 12.50 -7.00
N LYS A 58 12.59 13.71 -7.36
CA LYS A 58 12.20 14.95 -6.66
C LYS A 58 11.19 15.65 -7.56
N LEU A 59 9.92 15.66 -7.16
CA LEU A 59 8.87 16.32 -7.93
C LEU A 59 8.96 17.83 -7.78
N GLU A 60 8.45 18.54 -8.78
CA GLU A 60 8.34 19.99 -8.74
C GLU A 60 7.62 20.44 -7.45
N PRO A 61 8.21 21.41 -6.72
CA PRO A 61 7.57 21.99 -5.55
C PRO A 61 6.22 22.62 -5.90
N ARG A 62 5.28 22.58 -4.95
CA ARG A 62 3.95 23.20 -5.10
C ARG A 62 3.66 24.12 -3.93
N GLY A 63 2.78 25.09 -4.13
CA GLY A 63 2.56 26.16 -3.16
C GLY A 63 3.56 27.30 -3.36
N GLY A 64 3.66 28.19 -2.37
CA GLY A 64 4.57 29.35 -2.38
C GLY A 64 4.01 30.61 -3.03
N GLN A 65 2.83 30.57 -3.68
CA GLN A 65 2.24 31.75 -4.34
C GLN A 65 1.73 32.81 -3.36
N LYS A 66 1.43 32.41 -2.13
CA LYS A 66 0.97 33.29 -1.05
C LYS A 66 1.70 32.94 0.23
N ARG A 67 1.86 33.91 1.14
CA ARG A 67 2.49 33.66 2.45
C ARG A 67 1.82 32.54 3.25
N GLN A 68 0.50 32.41 3.10
CA GLN A 68 -0.30 31.36 3.75
C GLN A 68 -0.25 29.99 3.05
N TRP A 69 0.37 29.89 1.87
CA TRP A 69 0.51 28.66 1.09
C TRP A 69 1.98 28.26 1.08
N PRO A 70 2.44 27.48 2.07
CA PRO A 70 3.85 27.11 2.14
C PRO A 70 4.25 26.30 0.91
N THR A 71 5.51 26.44 0.50
CA THR A 71 6.09 25.60 -0.54
C THR A 71 6.32 24.19 -0.01
N ILE A 72 5.71 23.21 -0.67
CA ILE A 72 5.81 21.79 -0.36
C ILE A 72 6.71 21.11 -1.40
N ASN A 73 7.82 20.54 -0.92
CA ASN A 73 8.70 19.70 -1.71
C ASN A 73 8.26 18.24 -1.57
N ARG A 74 8.37 17.46 -2.65
CA ARG A 74 7.89 16.07 -2.65
C ARG A 74 8.94 15.15 -3.23
N TRP A 75 9.34 14.17 -2.44
CA TRP A 75 10.34 13.18 -2.83
C TRP A 75 9.69 11.81 -2.89
N VAL A 76 9.88 11.13 -4.02
CA VAL A 76 9.35 9.79 -4.29
C VAL A 76 10.43 8.77 -3.97
N TYR A 77 10.07 7.82 -3.11
CA TYR A 77 10.79 6.58 -2.85
C TYR A 77 9.98 5.41 -3.41
N PRO A 78 10.56 4.20 -3.55
CA PRO A 78 9.87 3.06 -4.15
C PRO A 78 8.52 2.76 -3.47
N ALA A 79 8.50 2.75 -2.14
CA ALA A 79 7.32 2.37 -1.36
C ALA A 79 6.45 3.56 -0.89
N PHE A 80 6.96 4.79 -0.91
CA PHE A 80 6.23 5.94 -0.36
C PHE A 80 6.69 7.27 -0.96
N THR A 81 5.87 8.30 -0.79
CA THR A 81 6.20 9.69 -1.12
C THR A 81 6.22 10.54 0.14
N VAL A 82 7.31 11.27 0.34
CA VAL A 82 7.51 12.16 1.50
C VAL A 82 7.26 13.60 1.09
N TYR A 83 6.50 14.32 1.89
CA TYR A 83 6.17 15.73 1.71
C TYR A 83 6.92 16.56 2.75
N PHE A 84 7.55 17.65 2.30
CA PHE A 84 8.34 18.53 3.15
C PHE A 84 7.91 19.98 3.06
N GLU A 85 7.80 20.64 4.20
CA GLU A 85 7.74 22.10 4.33
C GLU A 85 9.05 22.59 4.97
N LYS A 86 9.69 23.64 4.42
CA LYS A 86 10.92 24.24 4.99
C LYS A 86 11.96 23.18 5.41
N GLN A 87 12.12 22.14 4.58
CA GLN A 87 13.02 21.00 4.79
C GLN A 87 12.62 19.99 5.88
N LYS A 88 11.44 20.09 6.48
CA LYS A 88 10.92 19.17 7.48
C LYS A 88 9.79 18.32 6.93
N VAL A 89 9.77 17.03 7.27
CA VAL A 89 8.68 16.12 6.91
C VAL A 89 7.38 16.63 7.51
N VAL A 90 6.38 16.86 6.67
CA VAL A 90 5.02 17.19 7.09
C VAL A 90 4.06 16.02 6.92
N ASP A 91 4.29 15.17 5.93
CA ASP A 91 3.45 14.01 5.67
C ASP A 91 4.20 12.92 4.88
N VAL A 92 3.75 11.68 4.99
CA VAL A 92 4.26 10.52 4.24
C VAL A 92 3.09 9.69 3.77
N VAL A 93 3.02 9.44 2.47
CA VAL A 93 1.95 8.68 1.83
C VAL A 93 2.54 7.42 1.21
N ALA A 94 2.01 6.25 1.57
CA ALA A 94 2.39 5.00 0.91
C ALA A 94 1.99 5.04 -0.56
N ASN A 95 2.89 4.58 -1.43
CA ASN A 95 2.58 4.43 -2.84
C ASN A 95 1.63 3.23 -3.01
N LYS A 96 0.78 3.26 -4.03
CA LYS A 96 -0.05 2.09 -4.37
C LYS A 96 0.84 0.91 -4.71
N ALA A 97 0.54 -0.24 -4.14
CA ALA A 97 1.27 -1.48 -4.43
C ALA A 97 0.95 -2.03 -5.82
N ASP A 98 -0.30 -1.86 -6.26
CA ASP A 98 -0.81 -2.39 -7.53
C ASP A 98 -1.69 -1.37 -8.26
N ALA A 99 -1.71 -1.41 -9.60
CA ALA A 99 -2.53 -0.50 -10.41
C ALA A 99 -4.04 -0.67 -10.15
N ASN A 100 -4.46 -1.87 -9.74
CA ASN A 100 -5.85 -2.21 -9.43
C ASN A 100 -6.23 -1.88 -7.97
N GLU A 101 -5.33 -1.28 -7.19
CA GLU A 101 -5.62 -0.91 -5.80
C GLU A 101 -6.66 0.23 -5.74
N ILE A 102 -7.84 -0.12 -5.24
CA ILE A 102 -8.93 0.81 -4.94
C ILE A 102 -8.62 1.45 -3.59
N GLY A 103 -8.17 2.71 -3.63
CA GLY A 103 -7.91 3.50 -2.43
C GLY A 103 -9.21 3.80 -1.65
N PRO A 104 -9.09 4.33 -0.42
CA PRO A 104 -10.24 4.67 0.41
C PRO A 104 -11.21 5.59 -0.35
N LYS A 105 -12.52 5.40 -0.12
CA LYS A 105 -13.58 6.19 -0.76
C LYS A 105 -13.26 7.69 -0.61
N PRO A 106 -13.22 8.47 -1.71
CA PRO A 106 -12.90 9.88 -1.61
C PRO A 106 -13.88 10.59 -0.68
N ALA A 107 -13.38 11.56 0.08
CA ALA A 107 -14.23 12.40 0.92
C ALA A 107 -15.31 13.06 0.06
N ILE A 108 -16.57 12.86 0.44
CA ILE A 108 -17.73 13.48 -0.20
C ILE A 108 -17.62 14.98 0.07
N ARG A 109 -17.56 15.80 -0.98
CA ARG A 109 -17.53 17.26 -0.87
C ARG A 109 -18.94 17.82 -0.70
#